data_AF-A0A497QYU1-F1
#
_entry.id   AF-A0A497QYU1-F1
#
_cell.length_a   1.000
_cell.length_b   1.000
_cell.length_c   1.000
_cell.angle_alpha   90.00
_cell.angle_beta   90.00
_cell.angle_gamma   90.00
#
_symmetry.space_group_name_H-M   'P 1'
#
loop_
_entity.id
_entity.type
_entity.pdbx_description
1 polymer ?
#
loop_
_entity_poly.entity_id
_entity_poly.type
_entity_poly.pdbx_seq_one_letter_code
_entity_poly.pdbx_strand_id
1 'polypeptide(L)'
;LELKKKPNDVICSDNPDIWLKPEIVIEIMGDELTISNKADAGTTPTDKNGYGLRFPVFQRLREDKSPYEITTTQEIIQLYKSQ
;
A
#
# COMPACT_ATOMS: atom_id res chain seq x y z
N LEU A 1 -3.57 17.93 6.52
CA LEU A 1 -3.18 16.53 6.21
C LEU A 1 -3.76 15.57 7.23
N GLU A 2 -3.64 15.84 8.53
CA GLU A 2 -4.22 15.01 9.59
C GLU A 2 -5.76 14.98 9.58
N LEU A 3 -6.31 13.80 9.86
CA LEU A 3 -7.73 13.50 9.96
C LEU A 3 -8.04 12.84 11.29
N LYS A 4 -9.20 13.18 11.87
CA LYS A 4 -9.69 12.58 13.12
C LYS A 4 -10.20 11.14 12.96
N LYS A 5 -10.43 10.70 11.73
CA LYS A 5 -11.03 9.40 11.40
C LYS A 5 -10.42 8.86 10.12
N LYS A 6 -10.50 7.54 9.97
CA LYS A 6 -10.10 6.81 8.76
C LYS A 6 -10.79 7.37 7.50
N PRO A 7 -10.05 7.68 6.43
CA PRO A 7 -10.62 8.04 5.14
C PRO A 7 -11.47 6.90 4.54
N ASN A 8 -12.56 7.24 3.84
CA ASN A 8 -13.45 6.24 3.24
C ASN A 8 -12.83 5.55 2.01
N ASP A 9 -11.87 6.19 1.37
CA ASP A 9 -11.16 5.77 0.16
C ASP A 9 -9.88 4.98 0.48
N VAL A 10 -9.64 4.62 1.74
CA VAL A 10 -8.46 3.87 2.18
C VAL A 10 -8.86 2.55 2.83
N ILE A 11 -8.31 1.46 2.33
CA ILE A 11 -8.33 0.15 2.98
C ILE A 11 -7.09 0.05 3.87
N CYS A 12 -7.29 -0.20 5.15
CA CYS A 12 -6.24 -0.32 6.16
C CYS A 12 -6.86 -1.05 7.37
N SER A 13 -6.38 -2.26 7.65
CA SER A 13 -6.81 -3.08 8.78
C SER A 13 -6.06 -2.72 10.06
N ASP A 14 -4.89 -2.11 9.94
CA ASP A 14 -4.12 -1.59 11.06
C ASP A 14 -4.73 -0.28 11.61
N ASN A 15 -4.39 0.04 12.86
CA ASN A 15 -4.85 1.24 13.55
C ASN A 15 -3.68 2.21 13.79
N PRO A 16 -3.38 3.12 12.85
CA PRO A 16 -2.36 4.15 13.04
C PRO A 16 -2.80 5.16 14.11
N ASP A 17 -1.83 5.79 14.76
CA ASP A 17 -2.09 6.85 15.74
C ASP A 17 -2.73 8.09 15.11
N ILE A 18 -2.35 8.38 13.85
CA ILE A 18 -2.80 9.55 13.11
C ILE A 18 -3.22 9.10 11.71
N TRP A 19 -4.45 9.46 11.32
CA TRP A 19 -4.91 9.28 9.94
C TRP A 19 -4.49 10.48 9.09
N LEU A 20 -4.05 10.20 7.87
CA LEU A 20 -3.67 11.23 6.89
C LEU A 20 -4.62 11.18 5.70
N LYS A 21 -4.91 12.36 5.14
CA LYS A 21 -5.59 12.47 3.84
C LYS A 21 -4.64 11.92 2.75
N PRO A 22 -5.11 11.02 1.86
CA PRO A 22 -4.33 10.55 0.73
C PRO A 22 -4.03 11.73 -0.20
N GLU A 23 -2.76 12.13 -0.27
CA GLU A 23 -2.31 13.29 -1.06
C GLU A 23 -0.84 13.17 -1.44
N ILE A 24 -0.02 12.64 -0.53
CA ILE A 24 1.42 12.45 -0.74
C ILE A 24 1.68 11.05 -1.29
N VAL A 25 2.41 10.95 -2.41
CA VAL A 25 2.89 9.69 -2.97
C VAL A 25 4.37 9.51 -2.65
N ILE A 26 4.75 8.31 -2.26
CA ILE A 26 6.14 7.95 -1.95
C ILE A 26 6.61 6.80 -2.82
N GLU A 27 7.89 6.83 -3.17
CA GLU A 27 8.56 5.72 -3.82
C GLU A 27 9.24 4.86 -2.76
N ILE A 28 8.92 3.57 -2.77
CA ILE A 28 9.46 2.56 -1.85
C ILE A 28 10.13 1.47 -2.70
N MET A 29 11.33 1.06 -2.28
CA MET A 29 12.04 -0.09 -2.83
C MET A 29 12.06 -1.22 -1.81
N GLY A 30 12.08 -2.47 -2.24
CA GLY A 30 12.23 -3.63 -1.37
C GLY A 30 12.82 -4.80 -2.14
N ASP A 31 13.02 -5.92 -1.46
CA ASP A 31 13.68 -7.11 -2.01
C ASP A 31 12.71 -7.97 -2.84
N GLU A 32 11.64 -8.45 -2.20
CA GLU A 32 10.62 -9.30 -2.80
C GLU A 32 9.22 -8.99 -2.26
N LEU A 33 8.20 -9.34 -3.02
CA LEU A 33 6.80 -9.37 -2.56
C LEU A 33 6.51 -10.72 -1.89
N THR A 34 5.84 -10.67 -0.74
CA THR A 34 5.49 -11.84 0.08
C THR A 34 4.01 -11.84 0.44
N ILE A 35 3.44 -13.02 0.66
CA ILE A 35 2.06 -13.15 1.17
C ILE A 35 2.09 -12.86 2.67
N SER A 36 1.25 -11.93 3.13
CA SER A 36 1.19 -11.49 4.52
C SER A 36 -0.25 -11.31 4.99
N ASN A 37 -0.55 -11.80 6.19
CA ASN A 37 -1.84 -11.59 6.86
C ASN A 37 -1.99 -10.19 7.48
N LYS A 38 -0.93 -9.36 7.41
CA LYS A 38 -0.94 -7.96 7.85
C LYS A 38 -1.08 -6.97 6.70
N ALA A 39 -0.92 -7.42 5.47
CA ALA A 39 -1.04 -6.56 4.30
C ALA A 39 -2.48 -6.60 3.76
N ASP A 40 -3.03 -5.44 3.43
CA ASP A 40 -4.37 -5.34 2.85
C ASP A 40 -4.37 -5.33 1.31
N ALA A 41 -3.23 -5.00 0.70
CA ALA A 41 -3.10 -4.93 -0.76
C ALA A 41 -3.36 -6.31 -1.38
N GLY A 42 -4.36 -6.42 -2.25
CA GLY A 42 -4.69 -7.69 -2.92
C GLY A 42 -5.61 -8.62 -2.15
N THR A 43 -6.09 -8.22 -0.98
CA THR A 43 -7.08 -9.00 -0.24
C THR A 43 -8.41 -9.09 -0.98
N THR A 44 -9.13 -10.18 -0.74
CA THR A 44 -10.46 -10.45 -1.30
C THR A 44 -11.42 -10.89 -0.18
N PRO A 45 -12.75 -10.93 -0.41
CA PRO A 45 -13.68 -11.44 0.59
C PRO A 45 -13.41 -12.89 1.00
N THR A 46 -12.76 -13.68 0.14
CA THR A 46 -12.45 -15.10 0.35
C THR A 46 -11.04 -15.35 0.86
N ASP A 47 -10.08 -14.49 0.52
CA ASP A 47 -8.68 -14.58 0.95
C ASP A 47 -8.25 -13.28 1.63
N LYS A 48 -7.97 -13.40 2.93
CA LYS A 48 -7.59 -12.28 3.79
C LYS A 48 -6.09 -12.01 3.80
N ASN A 49 -5.28 -12.78 3.07
CA ASN A 49 -3.87 -12.48 2.94
C ASN A 49 -3.65 -11.51 1.78
N GLY A 50 -2.91 -10.44 2.04
CA GLY A 50 -2.46 -9.51 1.01
C GLY A 50 -0.99 -9.70 0.67
N TYR A 51 -0.48 -8.80 -0.16
CA TYR A 51 0.92 -8.76 -0.59
C TYR A 51 1.69 -7.69 0.17
N GLY A 52 2.70 -8.10 0.93
CA GLY A 52 3.63 -7.22 1.63
C GLY A 52 4.96 -7.13 0.91
N LEU A 53 5.57 -5.95 0.91
CA LEU A 53 6.93 -5.75 0.41
C LEU A 53 7.95 -6.05 1.52
N ARG A 54 8.91 -6.94 1.24
CA ARG A 54 9.96 -7.32 2.18
C ARG A 54 11.07 -6.27 2.21
N PHE A 55 11.47 -5.87 3.43
CA PHE A 55 12.47 -4.85 3.69
C PHE A 55 12.22 -3.53 2.92
N PRO A 56 11.05 -2.88 3.13
CA PRO A 56 10.72 -1.65 2.43
C PRO A 56 11.66 -0.51 2.87
N VAL A 57 12.25 0.16 1.89
CA VAL A 57 13.13 1.32 2.06
C VAL A 57 12.54 2.49 1.30
N PHE A 58 12.26 3.57 2.04
CA PHE A 58 11.86 4.85 1.46
C PHE A 58 12.95 5.40 0.53
N GLN A 59 12.56 5.80 -0.68
CA GLN A 59 13.47 6.41 -1.65
C GLN A 59 13.27 7.92 -1.73
N ARG A 60 12.05 8.35 -2.07
CA ARG A 60 11.74 9.77 -2.29
C ARG A 60 10.24 10.04 -2.26
N LEU A 61 9.89 11.32 -2.14
CA LEU A 61 8.55 11.81 -2.44
C LEU A 61 8.36 11.90 -3.96
N ARG A 62 7.16 11.59 -4.44
CA ARG A 62 6.74 11.69 -5.84
C ARG A 62 5.75 12.83 -5.99
N GLU A 63 6.27 14.05 -6.01
CA GLU A 63 5.47 15.27 -6.23
C GLU A 63 4.86 15.32 -7.64
N ASP A 64 5.39 14.51 -8.57
CA ASP A 64 4.92 14.35 -9.94
C ASP A 64 3.69 13.43 -10.06
N LYS A 65 3.28 12.75 -8.98
CA LYS A 65 2.20 11.75 -9.01
C LYS A 65 1.06 12.10 -8.07
N SER A 66 -0.17 11.85 -8.54
CA SER A 66 -1.36 11.86 -7.69
C SER A 66 -1.60 10.49 -7.01
N PRO A 67 -2.38 10.43 -5.91
CA PRO A 67 -2.80 9.17 -5.29
C PRO A 67 -3.53 8.19 -6.22
N TYR A 68 -4.05 8.66 -7.36
CA TYR A 68 -4.73 7.83 -8.36
C TYR A 68 -3.76 7.21 -9.38
N GLU A 69 -2.49 7.59 -9.37
CA GLU A 69 -1.42 7.12 -10.28
C GLU A 69 -0.36 6.27 -9.55
N ILE A 70 -0.70 5.80 -8.36
CA ILE A 70 0.12 4.89 -7.57
C ILE A 70 0.08 3.48 -8.16
N THR A 71 1.05 2.65 -7.76
CA THR A 71 1.07 1.24 -8.13
C THR A 71 -0.22 0.57 -7.66
N THR A 72 -0.92 -0.02 -8.62
CA THR A 72 -2.20 -0.69 -8.42
C THR A 72 -1.99 -2.08 -7.82
N THR A 73 -3.04 -2.57 -7.16
CA THR A 73 -3.07 -3.95 -6.67
C THR A 73 -2.85 -4.99 -7.78
N GLN A 74 -3.34 -4.71 -9.00
CA GLN A 74 -3.15 -5.61 -10.14
C GLN A 74 -1.67 -5.70 -10.55
N GLU A 75 -0.97 -4.57 -10.59
CA GLU A 75 0.47 -4.53 -10.85
C GLU A 75 1.24 -5.27 -9.75
N ILE A 76 0.88 -5.10 -8.48
CA ILE A 76 1.50 -5.84 -7.37
C ILE A 76 1.33 -7.36 -7.56
N ILE A 77 0.13 -7.83 -7.92
CA ILE A 77 -0.13 -9.24 -8.18
C ILE A 77 0.69 -9.75 -9.38
N GLN A 78 0.79 -8.96 -10.44
CA GLN A 78 1.58 -9.31 -11.62
C GLN A 78 3.08 -9.39 -11.30
N LEU A 79 3.60 -8.44 -10.54
CA LEU A 79 4.97 -8.44 -10.05
C LEU A 79 5.24 -9.68 -9.21
N TYR A 80 4.37 -9.98 -8.24
CA TYR A 80 4.51 -11.17 -7.39
C TYR A 80 4.57 -12.48 -8.20
N LYS A 81 3.71 -12.60 -9.22
CA LYS A 81 3.66 -13.78 -10.12
C LYS A 81 4.87 -13.91 -11.05
N SER A 82 5.62 -12.83 -11.25
CA SER A 82 6.77 -12.78 -12.14
C SER A 82 8.11 -12.91 -11.40
N GLN A 83 8.08 -13.12 -10.09
CA GLN A 83 9.24 -13.41 -9.27
C GLN A 83 9.82 -14.81 -9.52
#